data_AF-A0A090VPC8-F1
#
_entry.id   AF-A0A090VPC8-F1
#
_cell.length_a   1.000
_cell.length_b   1.000
_cell.length_c   1.000
_cell.angle_alpha   90.00
_cell.angle_beta   90.00
_cell.angle_gamma   90.00
#
_symmetry.space_group_name_H-M   'P 1'
#
loop_
_entity.id
_entity.type
_entity.pdbx_description
1 polymer ?
#
loop_
_entity_poly.entity_id
_entity_poly.type
_entity_poly.pdbx_seq_one_letter_code
_entity_poly.pdbx_strand_id
1 'polypeptide(L)'
;MSQNKIDILQRALAREKSARKQAEKILESKAAELYEANRKLEKSYTELEDLLNRTDSQLQGVFENIVDAYVIMDLMGNILKMNEPAVNLLGFKHSKEDFNLLEMVDPSEVNRVTSSFKTLLEEGSLTDFNIKIITRKQEQKLVHINASIIYDKGQPVAAQGIVRDITQAKKAEKQLIDSENRLSTIILNLDSGVLLEDENRKIILTNRKFCDLFKIPVSPAQLKGQDCSNAAQKNKNIV
;
A
#
# COMPACT_ATOMS: atom_id res chain seq x y z
N MET A 1 -71.15 -65.10 -0.74
CA MET A 1 -70.81 -63.67 -0.94
C MET A 1 -71.39 -63.21 -2.27
N SER A 2 -71.98 -62.01 -2.37
CA SER A 2 -72.66 -61.58 -3.60
C SER A 2 -71.65 -61.20 -4.70
N GLN A 3 -71.95 -61.54 -5.95
CA GLN A 3 -71.15 -61.23 -7.15
C GLN A 3 -70.75 -59.74 -7.23
N ASN A 4 -71.62 -58.87 -6.71
CA ASN A 4 -71.43 -57.43 -6.65
C ASN A 4 -70.26 -57.00 -5.73
N LYS A 5 -70.06 -57.72 -4.62
CA LYS A 5 -68.95 -57.45 -3.69
C LYS A 5 -67.59 -57.83 -4.31
N ILE A 6 -67.57 -58.86 -5.16
CA ILE A 6 -66.35 -59.30 -5.87
C ILE A 6 -65.96 -58.27 -6.95
N ASP A 7 -66.91 -57.77 -7.73
CA ASP A 7 -66.66 -56.73 -8.75
C ASP A 7 -66.16 -55.41 -8.13
N ILE A 8 -66.74 -54.99 -6.99
CA ILE A 8 -66.27 -53.80 -6.25
C ILE A 8 -64.82 -53.97 -5.78
N LEU A 9 -64.47 -55.13 -5.23
CA LEU A 9 -63.11 -55.42 -4.77
C LEU A 9 -62.12 -55.51 -5.93
N GLN A 10 -62.51 -56.06 -7.07
CA GLN A 10 -61.67 -56.10 -8.28
C GLN A 10 -61.40 -54.69 -8.82
N ARG A 11 -62.40 -53.81 -8.85
CA ARG A 11 -62.22 -52.40 -9.25
C ARG A 11 -61.35 -51.63 -8.26
N ALA A 12 -61.52 -51.86 -6.95
CA ALA A 12 -60.67 -51.25 -5.92
C ALA A 12 -59.21 -51.68 -6.07
N LEU A 13 -58.96 -52.99 -6.25
CA LEU A 13 -57.62 -53.53 -6.46
C LEU A 13 -56.97 -53.01 -7.75
N ALA A 14 -57.75 -52.86 -8.84
CA ALA A 14 -57.25 -52.29 -10.09
C ALA A 14 -56.85 -50.81 -9.93
N ARG A 15 -57.66 -50.02 -9.20
CA ARG A 15 -57.34 -48.62 -8.87
C ARG A 15 -56.08 -48.52 -8.00
N GLU A 16 -55.97 -49.37 -6.97
CA GLU A 16 -54.80 -49.42 -6.10
C GLU A 16 -53.52 -49.77 -6.87
N LYS A 17 -53.56 -50.81 -7.73
CA LYS A 17 -52.44 -51.18 -8.59
C LYS A 17 -52.03 -50.05 -9.54
N SER A 18 -53.00 -49.35 -10.13
CA SER A 18 -52.73 -48.21 -11.00
C SER A 18 -52.11 -47.03 -10.24
N ALA A 19 -52.63 -46.71 -9.06
CA ALA A 19 -52.10 -45.65 -8.20
C ALA A 19 -50.68 -45.97 -7.74
N ARG A 20 -50.41 -47.22 -7.35
CA ARG A 20 -49.07 -47.70 -6.99
C ARG A 20 -48.09 -47.56 -8.15
N LYS A 21 -48.48 -47.99 -9.36
CA LYS A 21 -47.63 -47.88 -10.55
C LYS A 21 -47.32 -46.42 -10.92
N GLN A 22 -48.28 -45.51 -10.72
CA GLN A 22 -48.06 -44.07 -10.89
C GLN A 22 -47.11 -43.52 -9.82
N ALA A 23 -47.29 -43.91 -8.55
CA ALA A 23 -46.41 -43.50 -7.46
C ALA A 23 -44.97 -43.99 -7.67
N GLU A 24 -44.78 -45.25 -8.08
CA GLU A 24 -43.46 -45.82 -8.42
C GLU A 24 -42.79 -45.02 -9.54
N LYS A 25 -43.52 -44.67 -10.61
CA LYS A 25 -43.00 -43.84 -11.71
C LYS A 25 -42.60 -42.43 -11.26
N ILE A 26 -43.39 -41.80 -10.39
CA ILE A 26 -43.07 -40.49 -9.82
C ILE A 26 -41.82 -40.59 -8.94
N LEU A 27 -41.73 -41.64 -8.12
CA LEU A 27 -40.59 -41.87 -7.23
C LEU A 27 -39.30 -42.07 -8.03
N GLU A 28 -39.34 -42.87 -9.10
CA GLU A 28 -38.20 -43.05 -10.00
C GLU A 28 -37.77 -41.73 -10.67
N SER A 29 -38.72 -40.94 -11.17
CA SER A 29 -38.43 -39.62 -11.76
C SER A 29 -37.78 -38.68 -10.75
N LYS A 30 -38.33 -38.62 -9.53
CA LYS A 30 -37.79 -37.74 -8.47
C LYS A 30 -36.44 -38.22 -7.94
N ALA A 31 -36.22 -39.52 -7.87
CA ALA A 31 -34.92 -40.08 -7.52
C ALA A 31 -33.85 -39.72 -8.56
N ALA A 32 -34.19 -39.78 -9.86
CA ALA A 32 -33.30 -39.37 -10.93
C ALA A 32 -33.00 -37.85 -10.89
N GLU A 33 -34.03 -37.01 -10.73
CA GLU A 33 -33.86 -35.56 -10.58
C GLU A 33 -32.95 -35.20 -9.39
N LEU A 34 -33.18 -35.84 -8.23
CA LEU A 34 -32.39 -35.61 -7.02
C LEU A 34 -30.93 -36.05 -7.19
N TYR A 35 -30.70 -37.19 -7.85
CA TYR A 35 -29.36 -37.67 -8.16
C TYR A 35 -28.60 -36.69 -9.06
N GLU A 36 -29.25 -36.18 -10.11
CA GLU A 36 -28.64 -35.16 -10.97
C GLU A 36 -28.37 -33.85 -10.24
N ALA A 37 -29.29 -33.40 -9.38
CA ALA A 37 -29.13 -32.19 -8.59
C ALA A 37 -27.95 -32.31 -7.61
N ASN A 38 -27.84 -33.43 -6.88
CA ASN A 38 -26.74 -33.69 -5.96
C ASN A 38 -25.41 -33.74 -6.70
N ARG A 39 -25.34 -34.44 -7.85
CA ARG A 39 -24.11 -34.50 -8.65
C ARG A 39 -23.67 -33.12 -9.16
N LYS A 40 -24.61 -32.27 -9.58
CA LYS A 40 -24.32 -30.89 -9.97
C LYS A 40 -23.82 -30.07 -8.79
N LEU A 41 -24.45 -30.22 -7.62
CA LEU A 41 -24.05 -29.53 -6.40
C LEU A 41 -22.64 -29.93 -5.94
N GLU A 42 -22.31 -31.22 -5.92
CA GLU A 42 -20.97 -31.73 -5.61
C GLU A 42 -19.92 -31.17 -6.57
N LYS A 43 -20.25 -31.12 -7.86
CA LYS A 43 -19.36 -30.53 -8.86
C LYS A 43 -19.13 -29.04 -8.61
N SER A 44 -20.19 -28.27 -8.37
CA SER A 44 -20.08 -26.84 -8.07
C SER A 44 -19.36 -26.56 -6.75
N TYR A 45 -19.53 -27.42 -5.75
CA TYR A 45 -18.81 -27.31 -4.48
C TYR A 45 -17.30 -27.51 -4.69
N THR A 46 -16.92 -28.55 -5.45
CA THR A 46 -15.51 -28.81 -5.78
C THR A 46 -14.90 -27.67 -6.59
N GLU A 47 -15.62 -27.16 -7.60
CA GLU A 47 -15.15 -26.01 -8.40
C GLU A 47 -14.98 -24.74 -7.56
N LEU A 48 -15.87 -24.50 -6.59
CA LEU A 48 -15.79 -23.37 -5.68
C LEU A 48 -14.62 -23.51 -4.69
N GLU A 49 -14.43 -24.71 -4.13
CA GLU A 49 -13.32 -25.01 -3.22
C GLU A 49 -11.97 -24.84 -3.93
N ASP A 50 -11.84 -25.36 -5.14
CA ASP A 50 -10.64 -25.16 -5.98
C ASP A 50 -10.40 -23.69 -6.29
N LEU A 51 -11.45 -22.94 -6.60
CA LEU A 51 -11.35 -21.50 -6.86
C LEU A 51 -10.87 -20.76 -5.61
N LEU A 52 -11.47 -21.02 -4.45
CA LEU A 52 -11.09 -20.43 -3.16
C LEU A 52 -9.62 -20.71 -2.83
N ASN A 53 -9.20 -21.97 -2.93
CA ASN A 53 -7.83 -22.37 -2.66
C ASN A 53 -6.82 -21.67 -3.59
N ARG A 54 -7.17 -21.53 -4.88
CA ARG A 54 -6.35 -20.80 -5.86
C ARG A 54 -6.27 -19.31 -5.55
N THR A 55 -7.40 -18.67 -5.26
CA THR A 55 -7.43 -17.25 -4.93
C THR A 55 -6.67 -16.96 -3.65
N ASP A 56 -6.82 -17.79 -2.62
CA ASP A 56 -6.10 -17.64 -1.36
C ASP A 56 -4.59 -17.78 -1.55
N SER A 57 -4.17 -18.79 -2.33
CA SER A 57 -2.75 -18.98 -2.66
C SER A 57 -2.18 -17.79 -3.45
N GLN A 58 -2.93 -17.24 -4.40
CA GLN A 58 -2.52 -16.07 -5.16
C GLN A 58 -2.42 -14.82 -4.29
N LEU A 59 -3.42 -14.56 -3.44
CA LEU A 59 -3.42 -13.42 -2.52
C LEU A 59 -2.29 -13.53 -1.49
N GLN A 60 -2.02 -14.73 -0.99
CA GLN A 60 -0.88 -14.98 -0.11
C GLN A 60 0.45 -14.70 -0.83
N GLY A 61 0.60 -15.19 -2.06
CA GLY A 61 1.80 -14.93 -2.86
C GLY A 61 2.00 -13.44 -3.14
N VAL A 62 0.94 -12.68 -3.43
CA VAL A 62 1.04 -11.22 -3.58
C VAL A 62 1.49 -10.59 -2.28
N PHE A 63 0.82 -10.90 -1.17
CA PHE A 63 1.12 -10.36 0.15
C PHE A 63 2.58 -10.59 0.59
N GLU A 64 3.12 -11.78 0.35
CA GLU A 64 4.49 -12.16 0.72
C GLU A 64 5.55 -11.49 -0.18
N ASN A 65 5.23 -11.24 -1.45
CA ASN A 65 6.17 -10.64 -2.42
C ASN A 65 6.14 -9.11 -2.46
N ILE A 66 5.27 -8.43 -1.69
CA ILE A 66 5.32 -6.97 -1.56
C ILE A 66 6.68 -6.60 -0.95
N VAL A 67 7.45 -5.76 -1.65
CA VAL A 67 8.79 -5.33 -1.24
C VAL A 67 8.75 -4.41 -0.01
N ASP A 68 7.76 -3.51 0.04
CA ASP A 68 7.57 -2.61 1.18
C ASP A 68 6.97 -3.36 2.39
N ALA A 69 7.16 -2.82 3.59
CA ALA A 69 6.52 -3.38 4.77
C ALA A 69 5.01 -3.21 4.65
N TYR A 70 4.28 -4.32 4.76
CA TYR A 70 2.84 -4.36 4.68
C TYR A 70 2.26 -4.96 5.96
N VAL A 71 1.30 -4.26 6.55
CA VAL A 71 0.66 -4.67 7.82
C VAL A 71 -0.85 -4.57 7.70
N ILE A 72 -1.53 -5.55 8.28
CA ILE A 72 -2.97 -5.57 8.52
C ILE A 72 -3.15 -5.55 10.03
N MET A 73 -3.99 -4.63 10.50
CA MET A 73 -4.32 -4.43 11.91
C MET A 73 -5.84 -4.38 12.11
N ASP A 74 -6.29 -4.62 13.33
CA ASP A 74 -7.67 -4.34 13.69
C ASP A 74 -7.92 -2.82 13.80
N LEU A 75 -9.17 -2.43 14.06
CA LEU A 75 -9.55 -1.02 14.19
C LEU A 75 -9.05 -0.36 15.49
N MET A 76 -8.37 -1.11 16.36
CA MET A 76 -7.72 -0.63 17.59
C MET A 76 -6.20 -0.52 17.43
N GLY A 77 -5.64 -0.93 16.28
CA GLY A 77 -4.20 -0.88 15.99
C GLY A 77 -3.43 -2.15 16.35
N ASN A 78 -4.11 -3.23 16.76
CA ASN A 78 -3.45 -4.51 17.04
C ASN A 78 -3.14 -5.24 15.74
N ILE A 79 -1.93 -5.79 15.63
CA ILE A 79 -1.49 -6.48 14.40
C ILE A 79 -2.26 -7.78 14.21
N LEU A 80 -2.90 -7.93 13.05
CA LEU A 80 -3.53 -9.18 12.61
C LEU A 80 -2.59 -10.01 11.72
N LYS A 81 -1.86 -9.34 10.83
CA LYS A 81 -0.92 -9.97 9.88
C LYS A 81 0.11 -8.96 9.40
N MET A 82 1.33 -9.41 9.12
CA MET A 82 2.35 -8.60 8.46
C MET A 82 3.21 -9.44 7.51
N ASN A 83 3.77 -8.84 6.47
CA ASN A 83 4.70 -9.52 5.56
C ASN A 83 6.13 -9.55 6.15
N GLU A 84 7.03 -10.31 5.53
CA GLU A 84 8.42 -10.43 6.00
C GLU A 84 9.18 -9.08 6.02
N PRO A 85 9.06 -8.20 5.01
CA PRO A 85 9.61 -6.84 5.09
C PRO A 85 9.14 -6.04 6.30
N ALA A 86 7.87 -6.16 6.71
CA ALA A 86 7.37 -5.51 7.91
C ALA A 86 7.97 -6.08 9.19
N VAL A 87 8.10 -7.41 9.30
CA VAL A 87 8.79 -8.05 10.43
C VAL A 87 10.21 -7.50 10.57
N ASN A 88 10.95 -7.44 9.45
CA ASN A 88 12.32 -6.95 9.41
C ASN A 88 12.44 -5.45 9.75
N LEU A 89 11.56 -4.62 9.19
CA LEU A 89 11.57 -3.16 9.39
C LEU A 89 11.20 -2.79 10.83
N LEU A 90 10.15 -3.41 11.38
CA LEU A 90 9.60 -3.11 12.70
C LEU A 90 10.37 -3.83 13.83
N GLY A 91 11.18 -4.83 13.49
CA GLY A 91 12.05 -5.54 14.41
C GLY A 91 11.37 -6.66 15.19
N PHE A 92 10.29 -7.23 14.66
CA PHE A 92 9.62 -8.39 15.23
C PHE A 92 10.38 -9.69 14.92
N LYS A 93 10.06 -10.77 15.64
CA LYS A 93 10.63 -12.10 15.37
C LYS A 93 9.81 -12.86 14.34
N HIS A 94 8.49 -12.68 14.35
CA HIS A 94 7.56 -13.38 13.47
C HIS A 94 6.44 -12.44 13.01
N SER A 95 5.73 -12.86 11.96
CA SER A 95 4.62 -12.10 11.37
C SER A 95 3.32 -12.11 12.18
N LYS A 96 3.26 -12.91 13.25
CA LYS A 96 2.13 -12.99 14.18
C LYS A 96 2.66 -12.71 15.58
N GLU A 97 2.48 -11.49 16.03
CA GLU A 97 2.73 -11.08 17.41
C GLU A 97 1.53 -10.28 17.89
N ASP A 98 1.09 -10.57 19.11
CA ASP A 98 0.06 -9.77 19.78
C ASP A 98 0.69 -8.46 20.25
N PHE A 99 0.53 -7.42 19.43
CA PHE A 99 1.16 -6.14 19.65
C PHE A 99 0.38 -5.01 18.98
N ASN A 100 0.30 -3.88 19.66
CA ASN A 100 -0.37 -2.69 19.16
C ASN A 100 0.63 -1.72 18.51
N LEU A 101 0.45 -1.42 17.22
CA LEU A 101 1.36 -0.55 16.47
C LEU A 101 1.45 0.87 17.03
N LEU A 102 0.42 1.35 17.74
CA LEU A 102 0.42 2.68 18.35
C LEU A 102 1.46 2.78 19.48
N GLU A 103 1.88 1.67 20.07
CA GLU A 103 2.96 1.65 21.08
C GLU A 103 4.35 1.91 20.50
N MET A 104 4.53 1.78 19.17
CA MET A 104 5.79 2.09 18.49
C MET A 104 5.92 3.55 18.10
N VAL A 105 4.89 4.36 18.32
CA VAL A 105 4.91 5.77 17.96
C VAL A 105 5.89 6.51 18.86
N ASP A 106 6.76 7.33 18.25
CA ASP A 106 7.63 8.21 19.02
C ASP A 106 6.77 9.13 19.92
N PRO A 107 7.09 9.30 21.22
CA PRO A 107 6.31 10.14 22.12
C PRO A 107 6.03 11.55 21.59
N SER A 108 6.91 12.12 20.75
CA SER A 108 6.68 13.44 20.15
C SER A 108 5.59 13.46 19.08
N GLU A 109 5.24 12.30 18.52
CA GLU A 109 4.34 12.15 17.38
C GLU A 109 2.93 11.64 17.77
N VAL A 110 2.71 11.26 19.03
CA VAL A 110 1.45 10.64 19.51
C VAL A 110 0.21 11.45 19.10
N ASN A 111 0.22 12.77 19.29
CA ASN A 111 -0.92 13.62 18.94
C ASN A 111 -1.23 13.61 17.43
N ARG A 112 -0.19 13.59 16.59
CA ARG A 112 -0.33 13.53 15.13
C ARG A 112 -0.90 12.18 14.72
N VAL A 113 -0.37 11.10 15.28
CA VAL A 113 -0.85 9.74 14.99
C VAL A 113 -2.30 9.56 15.41
N THR A 114 -2.69 9.98 16.62
CA THR A 114 -4.08 9.90 17.08
C THR A 114 -5.04 10.63 16.16
N SER A 115 -4.65 11.83 15.69
CA SER A 115 -5.45 12.62 14.76
C SER A 115 -5.57 11.92 13.40
N SER A 116 -4.47 11.43 12.85
CA SER A 116 -4.45 10.73 11.55
C SER A 116 -5.13 9.36 11.61
N PHE A 117 -5.09 8.67 12.75
CA PHE A 117 -5.81 7.42 12.95
C PHE A 117 -7.32 7.64 12.96
N LYS A 118 -7.77 8.75 13.57
CA LYS A 118 -9.17 9.18 13.48
C LYS A 118 -9.56 9.48 12.03
N THR A 119 -8.73 10.23 11.29
CA THR A 119 -8.95 10.49 9.86
C THR A 119 -9.05 9.18 9.06
N LEU A 120 -8.19 8.20 9.31
CA LEU A 120 -8.25 6.89 8.66
C LEU A 120 -9.59 6.18 8.91
N LEU A 121 -10.11 6.23 10.13
CA LEU A 121 -11.40 5.63 10.50
C LEU A 121 -12.60 6.36 9.90
N GLU A 122 -12.53 7.69 9.80
CA GLU A 122 -13.63 8.54 9.29
C GLU A 122 -13.67 8.60 7.75
N GLU A 123 -12.51 8.80 7.12
CA GLU A 123 -12.38 8.96 5.66
C GLU A 123 -12.08 7.64 4.93
N GLY A 124 -11.74 6.58 5.67
CA GLY A 124 -11.44 5.25 5.13
C GLY A 124 -10.04 5.11 4.53
N SER A 125 -9.26 6.20 4.45
CA SER A 125 -7.89 6.19 3.93
C SER A 125 -7.01 7.26 4.56
N LEU A 126 -5.70 7.01 4.54
CA LEU A 126 -4.65 7.94 4.98
C LEU A 126 -3.51 7.83 3.98
N THR A 127 -3.08 8.97 3.44
CA THR A 127 -1.99 9.00 2.45
C THR A 127 -0.94 10.04 2.84
N ASP A 128 0.28 9.81 2.38
CA ASP A 128 1.43 10.69 2.56
C ASP A 128 1.76 11.04 4.02
N PHE A 129 1.58 10.08 4.92
CA PHE A 129 1.76 10.31 6.34
C PHE A 129 3.17 9.95 6.79
N ASN A 130 3.96 10.96 7.14
CA ASN A 130 5.33 10.79 7.64
C ASN A 130 5.41 10.93 9.16
N ILE A 131 5.91 9.89 9.83
CA ILE A 131 6.09 9.85 11.29
C ILE A 131 7.39 9.20 11.70
N LYS A 132 7.81 9.50 12.93
CA LYS A 132 8.89 8.79 13.60
C LYS A 132 8.30 7.65 14.42
N ILE A 133 8.93 6.49 14.31
CA ILE A 133 8.62 5.32 15.11
C ILE A 133 9.87 4.84 15.84
N ILE A 134 9.64 4.14 16.94
CA ILE A 134 10.65 3.42 17.70
C ILE A 134 10.38 1.92 17.48
N THR A 135 11.31 1.23 16.83
CA THR A 135 11.18 -0.19 16.53
C THR A 135 11.29 -1.04 17.80
N ARG A 136 10.91 -2.32 17.74
CA ARG A 136 11.16 -3.28 18.84
C ARG A 136 12.65 -3.40 19.22
N LYS A 137 13.53 -3.13 18.26
CA LYS A 137 14.99 -3.07 18.44
C LYS A 137 15.48 -1.75 19.05
N GLN A 138 14.57 -0.87 19.48
CA GLN A 138 14.87 0.48 20.01
C GLN A 138 15.56 1.39 19.00
N GLU A 139 15.32 1.17 17.70
CA GLU A 139 15.85 2.03 16.63
C GLU A 139 14.80 3.08 16.27
N GLN A 140 15.22 4.34 16.19
CA GLN A 140 14.37 5.41 15.69
C GLN A 140 14.40 5.42 14.16
N LYS A 141 13.22 5.32 13.55
CA LYS A 141 13.06 5.35 12.09
C LYS A 141 12.05 6.41 11.69
N LEU A 142 12.33 7.08 10.57
CA LEU A 142 11.37 7.94 9.90
C LEU A 142 10.68 7.10 8.82
N VAL A 143 9.37 6.94 8.96
CA VAL A 143 8.57 6.11 8.05
C VAL A 143 7.51 6.93 7.34
N HIS A 144 7.26 6.57 6.09
CA HIS A 144 6.16 7.03 5.26
C HIS A 144 5.06 5.97 5.28
N ILE A 145 3.82 6.38 5.51
CA ILE A 145 2.68 5.49 5.69
C ILE A 145 1.55 5.88 4.74
N ASN A 146 1.05 4.87 4.03
CA ASN A 146 -0.24 4.91 3.36
C ASN A 146 -1.11 3.80 3.93
N ALA A 147 -2.33 4.11 4.36
CA ALA A 147 -3.25 3.15 4.97
C ALA A 147 -4.67 3.28 4.43
N SER A 148 -5.43 2.20 4.50
CA SER A 148 -6.84 2.14 4.09
C SER A 148 -7.63 1.18 4.96
N ILE A 149 -8.91 1.44 5.14
CA ILE A 149 -9.84 0.52 5.82
C ILE A 149 -10.24 -0.62 4.89
N ILE A 150 -10.28 -1.83 5.44
CA ILE A 150 -10.86 -3.02 4.82
C ILE A 150 -12.32 -3.11 5.25
N TYR A 151 -13.21 -3.23 4.29
CA TYR A 151 -14.66 -3.37 4.52
C TYR A 151 -15.12 -4.79 4.19
N ASP A 152 -15.93 -5.38 5.06
CA ASP A 152 -16.73 -6.57 4.78
C ASP A 152 -18.21 -6.17 4.75
N LYS A 153 -18.89 -6.38 3.60
CA LYS A 153 -20.30 -6.01 3.39
C LYS A 153 -20.65 -4.57 3.82
N GLY A 154 -19.71 -3.63 3.59
CA GLY A 154 -19.87 -2.22 3.94
C GLY A 154 -19.58 -1.87 5.40
N GLN A 155 -19.21 -2.84 6.24
CA GLN A 155 -18.77 -2.61 7.61
C GLN A 155 -17.24 -2.62 7.69
N PRO A 156 -16.62 -1.65 8.39
CA PRO A 156 -15.17 -1.66 8.60
C PRO A 156 -14.80 -2.84 9.49
N VAL A 157 -13.86 -3.68 9.05
CA VAL A 157 -13.42 -4.87 9.80
C VAL A 157 -11.96 -4.85 10.20
N ALA A 158 -11.12 -4.15 9.43
CA ALA A 158 -9.68 -4.05 9.66
C ALA A 158 -9.12 -2.81 8.96
N ALA A 159 -7.86 -2.50 9.22
CA ALA A 159 -7.08 -1.54 8.46
C ALA A 159 -5.84 -2.22 7.88
N GLN A 160 -5.40 -1.77 6.72
CA GLN A 160 -4.15 -2.21 6.11
C GLN A 160 -3.29 -1.00 5.78
N GLY A 161 -1.98 -1.17 5.85
CA GLY A 161 -1.04 -0.09 5.58
C GLY A 161 0.28 -0.58 5.01
N ILE A 162 0.84 0.25 4.12
CA ILE A 162 2.21 0.15 3.64
C ILE A 162 3.05 1.12 4.47
N VAL A 163 4.16 0.63 4.99
CA VAL A 163 5.14 1.38 5.77
C VAL A 163 6.47 1.35 5.02
N ARG A 164 6.99 2.51 4.65
CA ARG A 164 8.28 2.63 3.96
C ARG A 164 9.27 3.36 4.84
N ASP A 165 10.44 2.76 5.07
CA ASP A 165 11.55 3.42 5.75
C ASP A 165 12.16 4.47 4.81
N ILE A 166 12.02 5.75 5.17
CA ILE A 166 12.56 6.88 4.42
C ILE A 166 13.73 7.54 5.16
N THR A 167 14.25 6.91 6.21
CA THR A 167 15.29 7.48 7.07
C THR A 167 16.56 7.79 6.29
N GLN A 168 17.06 6.81 5.52
CA GLN A 168 18.28 6.98 4.72
C GLN A 168 18.09 7.98 3.59
N ALA A 169 16.94 7.93 2.91
CA ALA A 169 16.62 8.86 1.83
C ALA A 169 16.60 10.31 2.32
N LYS A 170 15.91 10.58 3.44
CA LYS A 170 15.82 11.92 4.04
C LYS A 170 17.15 12.39 4.62
N LYS A 171 17.96 11.47 5.18
CA LYS A 171 19.30 11.80 5.66
C LYS A 171 20.24 12.18 4.52
N ALA A 172 20.20 11.44 3.41
CA ALA A 172 21.00 11.74 2.22
C ALA A 172 20.58 13.06 1.58
N GLU A 173 19.27 13.30 1.44
CA GLU A 173 18.73 14.57 0.95
C GLU A 173 19.20 15.75 1.82
N LYS A 174 19.10 15.61 3.14
CA LYS A 174 19.57 16.64 4.07
C LYS A 174 21.08 16.87 3.97
N GLN A 175 21.88 15.81 3.90
CA GLN A 175 23.33 15.93 3.76
C GLN A 175 23.74 16.62 2.46
N LEU A 176 23.03 16.34 1.36
CA LEU A 176 23.25 17.01 0.09
C LEU A 176 22.95 18.51 0.21
N ILE A 177 21.77 18.87 0.74
CA ILE A 177 21.36 20.27 0.95
C ILE A 177 22.35 21.01 1.87
N ASP A 178 22.74 20.39 2.99
CA ASP A 178 23.71 20.97 3.93
C ASP A 178 25.07 21.16 3.26
N SER A 179 25.51 20.23 2.41
CA SER A 179 26.74 20.35 1.63
C SER A 179 26.67 21.48 0.60
N GLU A 180 25.57 21.59 -0.16
CA GLU A 180 25.35 22.66 -1.12
C GLU A 180 25.32 24.04 -0.45
N ASN A 181 24.64 24.15 0.69
CA ASN A 181 24.60 25.38 1.49
C ASN A 181 25.98 25.75 2.03
N ARG A 182 26.75 24.76 2.49
CA ARG A 182 28.11 24.98 2.99
C ARG A 182 29.05 25.43 1.88
N LEU A 183 29.03 24.77 0.72
CA LEU A 183 29.81 25.17 -0.46
C LEU A 183 29.43 26.58 -0.92
N SER A 184 28.14 26.87 -1.02
CA SER A 184 27.63 28.20 -1.37
C SER A 184 28.14 29.27 -0.41
N THR A 185 28.07 29.00 0.90
CA THR A 185 28.55 29.93 1.94
C THR A 185 30.06 30.17 1.85
N ILE A 186 30.85 29.12 1.60
CA ILE A 186 32.30 29.25 1.42
C ILE A 186 32.58 30.14 0.21
N ILE A 187 31.97 29.84 -0.94
CA ILE A 187 32.24 30.57 -2.18
C ILE A 187 31.85 32.05 -2.08
N LEU A 188 30.73 32.36 -1.41
CA LEU A 188 30.28 33.73 -1.19
C LEU A 188 31.23 34.56 -0.33
N ASN A 189 31.92 33.93 0.64
CA ASN A 189 32.83 34.60 1.57
C ASN A 189 34.31 34.47 1.20
N LEU A 190 34.65 33.82 0.08
CA LEU A 190 36.03 33.78 -0.39
C LEU A 190 36.50 35.18 -0.79
N ASP A 191 37.68 35.55 -0.31
CA ASP A 191 38.36 36.81 -0.69
C ASP A 191 38.92 36.79 -2.13
N SER A 192 38.85 35.64 -2.80
CA SER A 192 39.21 35.47 -4.21
C SER A 192 37.97 35.42 -5.10
N GLY A 193 38.08 35.97 -6.31
CA GLY A 193 37.03 35.85 -7.32
C GLY A 193 36.89 34.41 -7.81
N VAL A 194 35.68 33.87 -7.77
CA VAL A 194 35.35 32.53 -8.27
C VAL A 194 34.42 32.65 -9.46
N LEU A 195 34.75 31.92 -10.53
CA LEU A 195 33.93 31.75 -11.72
C LEU A 195 33.95 30.26 -12.10
N LEU A 196 32.78 29.67 -12.26
CA LEU A 196 32.59 28.30 -12.70
C LEU A 196 31.71 28.31 -13.94
N GLU A 197 32.14 27.60 -14.99
CA GLU A 197 31.47 27.48 -16.28
C GLU A 197 31.21 26.02 -16.63
N ASP A 198 30.20 25.79 -17.47
CA ASP A 198 29.97 24.49 -18.11
C ASP A 198 30.82 24.31 -19.38
N GLU A 199 30.72 23.14 -20.00
CA GLU A 199 31.36 22.81 -21.27
C GLU A 199 30.99 23.73 -22.45
N ASN A 200 29.89 24.47 -22.33
CA ASN A 200 29.41 25.45 -23.31
C ASN A 200 29.73 26.90 -22.91
N ARG A 201 30.63 27.12 -21.95
CA ARG A 201 31.01 28.44 -21.40
C ARG A 201 29.85 29.23 -20.76
N LYS A 202 28.77 28.55 -20.36
CA LYS A 202 27.74 29.18 -19.55
C LYS A 202 28.17 29.23 -18.10
N ILE A 203 27.99 30.39 -17.48
CA ILE A 203 28.33 30.60 -16.08
C ILE A 203 27.40 29.75 -15.21
N ILE A 204 27.93 28.73 -14.54
CA ILE A 204 27.20 27.91 -13.57
C ILE A 204 27.11 28.65 -12.24
N LEU A 205 28.20 29.29 -11.83
CA LEU A 205 28.33 29.97 -10.55
C LEU A 205 29.41 31.06 -10.61
N THR A 206 29.19 32.15 -9.89
CA THR A 206 30.24 33.14 -9.60
C THR A 206 30.00 33.75 -8.22
N ASN A 207 31.00 34.39 -7.63
CA ASN A 207 30.88 35.06 -6.34
C ASN A 207 30.97 36.59 -6.46
N ARG A 208 30.64 37.30 -5.38
CA ARG A 208 30.65 38.77 -5.39
C ARG A 208 32.05 39.33 -5.59
N LYS A 209 33.09 38.70 -5.04
CA LYS A 209 34.48 39.13 -5.24
C LYS A 209 34.92 39.11 -6.69
N PHE A 210 34.46 38.15 -7.49
CA PHE A 210 34.70 38.16 -8.93
C PHE A 210 34.09 39.41 -9.58
N CYS A 211 32.81 39.69 -9.30
CA CYS A 211 32.16 40.89 -9.81
C CYS A 211 32.88 42.17 -9.38
N ASP A 212 33.26 42.28 -8.10
CA ASP A 212 33.96 43.45 -7.57
C ASP A 212 35.34 43.65 -8.24
N LEU A 213 36.11 42.56 -8.39
CA LEU A 213 37.46 42.58 -8.98
C LEU A 213 37.44 43.04 -10.44
N PHE A 214 36.46 42.58 -11.21
CA PHE A 214 36.30 42.90 -12.63
C PHE A 214 35.34 44.06 -12.90
N LYS A 215 34.90 44.78 -11.84
CA LYS A 215 33.97 45.92 -11.91
C LYS A 215 32.67 45.61 -12.67
N ILE A 216 32.16 44.40 -12.52
CA ILE A 216 30.92 43.96 -13.16
C ILE A 216 29.74 44.50 -12.34
N PRO A 217 28.87 45.36 -12.90
CA PRO A 217 27.82 46.07 -12.15
C PRO A 217 26.57 45.21 -11.86
N VAL A 218 26.63 43.91 -12.10
CA VAL A 218 25.51 42.98 -11.92
C VAL A 218 25.81 41.97 -10.81
N SER A 219 24.73 41.50 -10.17
CA SER A 219 24.86 40.51 -9.11
C SER A 219 25.32 39.15 -9.67
N PRO A 220 26.03 38.33 -8.87
CA PRO A 220 26.44 36.98 -9.27
C PRO A 220 25.28 36.09 -9.76
N ALA A 221 24.09 36.25 -9.17
CA ALA A 221 22.89 35.50 -9.54
C ALA A 221 22.38 35.84 -10.96
N GLN A 222 22.56 37.09 -11.42
CA GLN A 222 22.16 37.52 -12.76
C GLN A 222 23.10 37.00 -13.85
N LEU A 223 24.35 36.68 -13.50
CA LEU A 223 25.34 36.14 -14.43
C LEU A 223 25.13 34.65 -14.70
N LYS A 224 24.46 33.93 -13.78
CA LYS A 224 24.19 32.50 -13.93
C LYS A 224 23.41 32.21 -15.22
N GLY A 225 23.92 31.27 -16.02
CA GLY A 225 23.36 30.84 -17.30
C GLY A 225 23.76 31.70 -18.51
N GLN A 226 24.44 32.84 -18.32
CA GLN A 226 24.95 33.66 -19.43
C GLN A 226 26.24 33.07 -20.00
N ASP A 227 26.49 33.31 -21.29
CA ASP A 227 27.77 32.99 -21.93
C ASP A 227 28.86 33.94 -21.42
N CYS A 228 29.93 33.37 -20.85
CA CYS A 228 31.03 34.12 -20.28
C CYS A 228 31.71 35.06 -21.29
N SER A 229 31.85 34.63 -22.55
CA SER A 229 32.49 35.42 -23.61
C SER A 229 31.72 36.72 -23.87
N ASN A 230 30.40 36.62 -23.88
CA ASN A 230 29.50 37.76 -24.05
C ASN A 230 29.48 38.68 -22.81
N ALA A 231 29.54 38.11 -21.60
CA ALA A 231 29.61 38.88 -20.36
C ALA A 231 30.92 39.67 -20.23
N ALA A 232 32.05 39.08 -20.64
CA ALA A 232 33.35 39.74 -20.64
C ALA A 232 33.44 40.86 -21.69
N GLN A 233 32.88 40.67 -22.88
CA GLN A 233 32.87 41.70 -23.92
C GLN A 233 31.96 42.89 -23.58
N LYS A 234 30.77 42.64 -22.99
CA LYS A 234 29.85 43.70 -22.57
C LYS A 234 30.43 44.60 -21.47
N ASN A 235 31.25 44.06 -20.58
CA ASN A 235 31.84 44.82 -19.47
C ASN A 235 33.23 45.41 -19.78
N LYS A 236 33.90 44.99 -20.86
CA LYS A 236 35.17 45.58 -21.32
C LYS A 236 35.07 47.04 -21.77
N ASN A 237 33.87 47.52 -22.11
CA ASN A 237 33.63 48.88 -22.60
C ASN A 237 33.16 49.87 -21.51
N ILE A 238 33.29 49.51 -20.23
CA ILE A 238 32.82 50.34 -19.08
C ILE A 238 34.01 50.94 -18.29
N VAL A 239 35.21 51.01 -18.89
CA VAL A 239 36.39 51.67 -18.29
C VAL A 239 36.83 52.83 -19.16
#